data_AF-A0A9P9G0Y7-F1
#
_entry.id   AF-A0A9P9G0Y7-F1
#
_cell.length_a   1.000
_cell.length_b   1.000
_cell.length_c   1.000
_cell.angle_alpha   90.00
_cell.angle_beta   90.00
_cell.angle_gamma   90.00
#
_symmetry.space_group_name_H-M   'P 1'
#
loop_
_entity.id
_entity.type
_entity.pdbx_description
1 polymer ?
#
loop_
_entity_poly.entity_id
_entity_poly.type
_entity_poly.pdbx_seq_one_letter_code
_entity_poly.pdbx_strand_id
1 'polypeptide(L)'
;DRSSIGPWIERQIRESEGYSYRCRMNLDQNIFPFDDFKANSSTGAPVFVPRGRCNIFVTPLSAATYLRNVRAVKYFLQFPDPHENNGLVSPLSLACLQGHSHVIPLLAERNESGNTL
;
A
#
# COMPACT_ATOMS: atom_id res chain seq x y z
N ASP A 1 -6.47 -10.36 13.51
CA ASP A 1 -5.64 -10.66 14.68
C ASP A 1 -4.18 -10.39 14.33
N ARG A 2 -3.39 -10.09 15.36
CA ARG A 2 -2.07 -9.49 15.47
C ARG A 2 -0.96 -10.15 14.62
N SER A 3 -0.74 -9.65 13.41
CA SER A 3 0.65 -9.49 13.00
C SER A 3 0.85 -8.03 12.66
N SER A 4 1.76 -7.37 13.39
CA SER A 4 2.37 -6.17 12.86
C SER A 4 2.84 -6.47 11.44
N ILE A 5 2.72 -5.48 10.57
CA ILE A 5 3.00 -5.65 9.14
C ILE A 5 4.43 -6.17 8.88
N GLY A 6 5.38 -5.93 9.81
CA GLY A 6 6.72 -6.51 9.82
C GLY A 6 6.75 -8.05 9.90
N PRO A 7 6.27 -8.71 10.98
CA PRO A 7 6.12 -10.16 11.03
C PRO A 7 5.37 -10.78 9.85
N TRP A 8 4.40 -10.05 9.28
CA TRP A 8 3.73 -10.51 8.06
C TRP A 8 4.69 -10.51 6.86
N ILE A 9 5.46 -9.45 6.64
CA ILE A 9 6.53 -9.39 5.63
C ILE A 9 7.53 -10.54 5.78
N GLU A 10 8.02 -10.80 7.00
CA GLU A 10 9.00 -11.88 7.25
C GLU A 10 8.43 -13.28 6.98
N ARG A 11 7.12 -13.45 7.12
CA ARG A 11 6.44 -14.69 6.71
C ARG A 11 6.42 -14.83 5.18
N GLN A 12 6.11 -13.75 4.47
CA GLN A 12 6.10 -13.74 3.01
C GLN A 12 7.47 -14.02 2.40
N ILE A 13 8.56 -13.63 3.06
CA ILE A 13 9.94 -13.95 2.62
C ILE A 13 10.27 -15.45 2.81
N ARG A 14 9.66 -16.11 3.81
CA ARG A 14 9.95 -17.51 4.17
C ARG A 14 9.12 -18.52 3.39
N GLU A 15 7.90 -18.16 3.00
CA GLU A 15 6.98 -19.04 2.28
C GLU A 15 7.25 -18.94 0.77
N SER A 16 7.81 -20.00 0.17
CA SER A 16 8.28 -20.04 -1.23
C SER A 16 7.21 -20.37 -2.27
N GLU A 17 5.98 -20.71 -1.85
CA GLU A 17 4.92 -21.22 -2.74
C GLU A 17 4.04 -20.13 -3.37
N GLY A 18 4.46 -18.87 -3.31
CA GLY A 18 3.71 -17.72 -3.78
C GLY A 18 3.21 -16.89 -2.60
N TYR A 19 3.64 -15.64 -2.55
CA TYR A 19 3.31 -14.78 -1.42
C TYR A 19 1.85 -14.29 -1.52
N SER A 20 1.20 -14.20 -0.36
CA SER A 20 -0.11 -13.57 -0.21
C SER A 20 -0.06 -12.15 -0.77
N TYR A 21 -0.86 -11.91 -1.80
CA TYR A 21 -0.85 -10.66 -2.56
C TYR A 21 -1.52 -9.48 -1.83
N ARG A 22 -2.11 -9.68 -0.64
CA ARG A 22 -2.78 -8.59 0.09
C ARG A 22 -2.70 -8.71 1.61
N CYS A 23 -2.32 -7.61 2.25
CA CYS A 23 -2.48 -7.35 3.68
C CYS A 23 -3.30 -6.09 3.88
N ARG A 24 -4.11 -6.02 4.94
CA ARG A 24 -4.81 -4.80 5.32
C ARG A 24 -3.89 -3.93 6.19
N MET A 25 -3.68 -2.68 5.80
CA MET A 25 -2.87 -1.70 6.52
C MET A 25 -3.71 -0.47 6.87
N ASN A 26 -3.51 0.07 8.07
CA ASN A 26 -4.09 1.36 8.47
C ASN A 26 -3.06 2.46 8.21
N LEU A 27 -3.50 3.54 7.56
CA LEU A 27 -2.74 4.77 7.43
C LEU A 27 -3.31 5.81 8.40
N ASP A 28 -2.43 6.53 9.10
CA ASP A 28 -2.79 7.63 10.01
C ASP A 28 -3.08 8.95 9.26
N GLN A 29 -3.42 8.83 7.97
CA GLN A 29 -3.83 9.92 7.10
C GLN A 29 -4.79 9.36 6.04
N ASN A 30 -5.79 10.16 5.66
CA ASN A 30 -6.71 9.78 4.59
C ASN A 30 -6.10 10.13 3.23
N ILE A 31 -5.89 9.12 2.39
CA ILE A 31 -5.46 9.29 1.00
C ILE A 31 -6.63 9.22 0.00
N PHE A 32 -7.86 8.97 0.48
CA PHE A 32 -9.08 8.91 -0.32
C PHE A 32 -10.04 10.04 0.08
N PRO A 33 -9.81 11.29 -0.38
CA PRO A 33 -10.64 12.43 0.03
C PRO A 33 -12.10 12.30 -0.42
N PHE A 34 -12.38 11.49 -1.45
CA PHE A 34 -13.76 11.20 -1.87
C PHE A 34 -14.56 10.40 -0.82
N ASP A 35 -13.89 9.59 0.01
CA ASP A 35 -14.52 8.84 1.10
C ASP A 35 -14.94 9.73 2.28
N ASP A 36 -14.51 10.99 2.29
CA ASP A 36 -14.89 11.96 3.31
C ASP A 36 -16.31 12.48 3.11
N PHE A 37 -16.95 12.26 1.96
CA PHE A 37 -18.32 12.68 1.75
C PHE A 37 -19.32 11.62 2.21
N LYS A 38 -20.35 12.06 2.95
CA LYS A 38 -21.49 11.22 3.36
C LYS A 38 -22.81 11.90 2.99
N ALA A 39 -23.82 11.12 2.65
CA ALA A 39 -25.16 11.66 2.43
C ALA A 39 -25.76 12.15 3.76
N ASN A 40 -26.27 13.38 3.76
CA ASN A 40 -27.10 13.89 4.84
C ASN A 40 -28.39 13.04 4.94
N SER A 41 -28.71 12.55 6.13
CA SER A 41 -29.88 11.68 6.35
C SER A 41 -31.23 12.35 6.10
N SER A 42 -31.30 13.68 6.15
CA SER A 42 -32.54 14.46 5.99
C SER A 42 -32.68 15.07 4.60
N THR A 43 -31.58 15.55 4.00
CA THR A 43 -31.61 16.27 2.71
C THR A 43 -31.04 15.47 1.55
N GLY A 44 -30.32 14.37 1.81
CA GLY A 44 -29.57 13.62 0.80
C GLY A 44 -28.34 14.35 0.25
N ALA A 45 -28.11 15.61 0.65
CA ALA A 45 -26.98 16.40 0.18
C ALA A 45 -25.64 15.82 0.68
N PRO A 46 -24.55 15.91 -0.11
CA PRO A 46 -23.23 15.48 0.34
C PRO A 46 -22.70 16.41 1.44
N VAL A 47 -22.26 15.81 2.55
CA VAL A 47 -21.62 16.50 3.68
C VAL A 47 -20.18 16.01 3.78
N PHE A 48 -19.25 16.96 3.84
CA PHE A 48 -17.84 16.67 4.07
C PHE A 48 -17.59 16.31 5.54
N VAL A 49 -17.07 15.11 5.78
CA VAL A 49 -16.77 14.51 7.09
C VAL A 49 -15.35 13.93 7.01
N PRO A 50 -14.31 14.75 7.25
CA PRO A 50 -12.93 14.34 7.05
C PRO A 50 -12.55 13.18 7.96
N ARG A 51 -11.91 12.17 7.39
CA ARG A 51 -11.34 11.05 8.14
C ARG A 51 -9.86 11.34 8.40
N GLY A 52 -9.42 11.15 9.64
CA GLY A 52 -8.00 11.24 9.99
C GLY A 52 -7.19 9.99 9.63
N ARG A 53 -7.83 8.94 9.09
CA ARG A 53 -7.20 7.65 8.78
C ARG A 53 -7.95 6.92 7.68
N CYS A 54 -7.26 6.07 6.95
CA CYS A 54 -7.90 5.14 6.00
C CYS A 54 -7.32 3.72 6.11
N ASN A 55 -8.07 2.76 5.56
CA ASN A 55 -7.61 1.39 5.42
C ASN A 55 -7.28 1.13 3.96
N ILE A 56 -6.11 0.57 3.70
CA ILE A 56 -5.71 0.14 2.37
C ILE A 56 -5.34 -1.34 2.37
N PHE A 57 -5.43 -1.94 1.19
CA PHE A 57 -4.75 -3.21 0.93
C PHE A 57 -3.36 -2.90 0.37
N VAL A 58 -2.39 -3.72 0.74
CA VAL A 58 -1.01 -3.61 0.26
C VAL A 58 -0.45 -4.97 -0.10
N THR A 59 0.39 -4.99 -1.12
CA THR A 59 1.24 -6.13 -1.43
C THR A 59 2.43 -6.18 -0.46
N PRO A 60 3.21 -7.27 -0.43
CA PRO A 60 4.42 -7.32 0.39
C PRO A 60 5.45 -6.24 0.03
N LEU A 61 5.57 -5.89 -1.25
CA LEU A 61 6.46 -4.81 -1.70
C LEU A 61 5.97 -3.44 -1.22
N SER A 62 4.68 -3.14 -1.35
CA SER A 62 4.06 -1.91 -0.82
C SER A 62 4.25 -1.79 0.70
N ALA A 63 4.03 -2.88 1.43
CA ALA A 63 4.23 -2.95 2.88
C ALA A 63 5.70 -2.73 3.28
N ALA A 64 6.64 -3.40 2.63
CA ALA A 64 8.07 -3.25 2.88
C ALA A 64 8.55 -1.81 2.63
N THR A 65 8.01 -1.20 1.58
CA THR A 65 8.28 0.19 1.21
C THR A 65 7.77 1.17 2.27
N TYR A 66 6.53 1.00 2.72
CA TYR A 66 5.94 1.80 3.79
C TYR A 66 6.72 1.70 5.10
N LEU A 67 7.29 0.54 5.41
CA LEU A 67 8.10 0.34 6.63
C LEU A 67 9.58 0.70 6.48
N ARG A 68 10.03 1.16 5.32
CA ARG A 68 11.45 1.41 5.05
C ARG A 68 12.32 0.15 5.17
N ASN A 69 11.74 -1.04 4.98
CA ASN A 69 12.48 -2.29 5.07
C ASN A 69 13.22 -2.57 3.75
N VAL A 70 14.39 -1.95 3.57
CA VAL A 70 15.20 -2.03 2.34
C VAL A 70 15.55 -3.48 1.96
N ARG A 71 15.80 -4.35 2.95
CA ARG A 71 16.07 -5.77 2.70
C ARG A 71 14.87 -6.46 2.04
N ALA A 72 13.68 -6.26 2.61
CA ALA A 72 12.45 -6.83 2.06
C ALA A 72 12.10 -6.20 0.70
N VAL A 73 12.32 -4.90 0.51
CA VAL A 73 12.14 -4.22 -0.79
C VAL A 73 12.99 -4.90 -1.86
N LYS A 74 14.29 -5.08 -1.63
CA LYS A 74 15.19 -5.76 -2.58
C LYS A 74 14.80 -7.21 -2.86
N TYR A 75 14.24 -7.90 -1.87
CA TYR A 75 13.74 -9.25 -2.05
C TYR A 75 12.50 -9.26 -2.94
N PHE A 76 11.48 -8.46 -2.61
CA PHE A 76 10.21 -8.48 -3.35
C PHE A 76 10.30 -7.84 -4.75
N LEU A 77 11.30 -7.00 -5.01
CA LEU A 77 11.57 -6.44 -6.35
C LEU A 77 11.87 -7.52 -7.41
N GLN A 78 12.25 -8.72 -7.00
CA GLN A 78 12.52 -9.84 -7.91
C GLN A 78 11.23 -10.47 -8.48
N PHE A 79 10.06 -10.04 -8.01
CA PHE A 79 8.77 -10.62 -8.38
C PHE A 79 7.82 -9.57 -8.97
N PRO A 80 6.85 -9.98 -9.83
CA PRO A 80 5.76 -9.11 -10.27
C PRO A 80 4.93 -8.64 -9.07
N ASP A 81 4.43 -7.40 -9.06
CA ASP A 81 3.71 -6.84 -7.90
C ASP A 81 2.27 -6.49 -8.29
N PRO A 82 1.27 -7.27 -7.87
CA PRO A 82 -0.13 -7.12 -8.27
C PRO A 82 -0.83 -6.00 -7.48
N HIS A 83 -0.24 -4.81 -7.40
CA HIS A 83 -0.76 -3.68 -6.64
C HIS A 83 -2.07 -3.12 -7.20
N GLU A 84 -2.35 -3.34 -8.48
CA GLU A 84 -3.62 -3.01 -9.13
C GLU A 84 -4.82 -3.67 -8.45
N ASN A 85 -4.63 -4.89 -7.91
CA ASN A 85 -5.67 -5.63 -7.18
C ASN A 85 -5.94 -5.08 -5.76
N ASN A 86 -5.20 -4.06 -5.33
CA ASN A 86 -5.21 -3.53 -3.97
C ASN A 86 -5.60 -2.05 -3.90
N GLY A 87 -6.46 -1.59 -4.82
CA GLY A 87 -6.90 -0.19 -4.87
C GLY A 87 -5.85 0.74 -5.48
N LEU A 88 -4.99 0.19 -6.35
CA LEU A 88 -3.98 0.93 -7.13
C LEU A 88 -2.94 1.68 -6.28
N VAL A 89 -2.78 1.31 -5.00
CA VAL A 89 -1.75 1.87 -4.13
C VAL A 89 -0.41 1.19 -4.43
N SER A 90 0.38 1.81 -5.32
CA SER A 90 1.70 1.30 -5.72
C SER A 90 2.75 1.46 -4.61
N PRO A 91 3.81 0.65 -4.60
CA PRO A 91 4.94 0.84 -3.70
C PRO A 91 5.54 2.24 -3.80
N LEU A 92 5.76 2.78 -5.01
CA LEU A 92 6.30 4.14 -5.18
C LEU A 92 5.39 5.20 -4.56
N SER A 93 4.07 5.06 -4.70
CA SER A 93 3.13 6.02 -4.10
C SER A 93 3.30 6.08 -2.57
N LEU A 94 3.50 4.93 -1.91
CA LEU A 94 3.76 4.85 -0.47
C LEU A 94 5.16 5.33 -0.09
N ALA A 95 6.18 5.09 -0.93
CA ALA A 95 7.53 5.63 -0.71
C ALA A 95 7.51 7.17 -0.70
N CYS A 96 6.82 7.76 -1.68
CA CYS A 96 6.61 9.21 -1.77
C CYS A 96 5.81 9.73 -0.57
N LEU A 97 4.73 9.04 -0.21
CA LEU A 97 3.87 9.39 0.92
C LEU A 97 4.64 9.48 2.24
N GLN A 98 5.58 8.56 2.48
CA GLN A 98 6.38 8.48 3.70
C GLN A 98 7.71 9.27 3.61
N GLY A 99 8.02 9.87 2.45
CA GLY A 99 9.30 10.56 2.25
C GLY A 99 10.52 9.63 2.28
N HIS A 100 10.36 8.37 1.86
CA HIS A 100 11.44 7.37 1.85
C HIS A 100 12.38 7.54 0.65
N SER A 101 13.11 8.65 0.59
CA SER A 101 13.93 9.07 -0.56
C SER A 101 14.99 8.06 -1.02
N HIS A 102 15.44 7.15 -0.16
CA HIS A 102 16.41 6.09 -0.50
C HIS A 102 15.74 4.83 -1.08
N VAL A 103 14.43 4.67 -0.90
CA VAL A 103 13.65 3.59 -1.52
C VAL A 103 13.15 4.00 -2.90
N ILE A 104 12.85 5.29 -3.10
CA ILE A 104 12.35 5.82 -4.39
C ILE A 104 13.23 5.40 -5.58
N PRO A 105 14.58 5.53 -5.55
CA PRO A 105 15.43 5.08 -6.65
C PRO A 105 15.33 3.56 -6.92
N LEU A 106 15.14 2.75 -5.87
CA LEU A 106 15.00 1.29 -6.01
C LEU A 106 13.68 0.91 -6.72
N LEU A 107 12.68 1.77 -6.64
CA LEU A 107 11.36 1.58 -7.25
C LEU A 107 11.24 2.30 -8.60
N ALA A 108 11.97 3.39 -8.81
CA ALA A 108 11.91 4.22 -10.03
C ALA A 108 12.43 3.51 -11.28
N GLU A 109 13.32 2.53 -11.13
CA GLU A 109 13.77 1.67 -12.23
C GLU A 109 12.69 0.69 -12.68
N ARG A 110 11.62 0.56 -11.91
CA ARG A 110 10.50 -0.31 -12.20
C ARG A 110 9.47 0.44 -13.04
N ASN A 111 9.05 -0.16 -14.14
CA ASN A 111 7.90 0.34 -14.89
C ASN A 111 6.61 0.03 -14.10
N GLU A 112 6.32 0.83 -13.07
CA GLU A 112 5.07 0.73 -12.31
C GLU A 112 3.84 1.09 -13.15
N SER A 113 4.04 1.77 -14.28
CA SER A 113 3.04 2.05 -15.33
C SER A 113 2.94 0.96 -16.39
N GLY A 114 3.67 -0.15 -16.24
CA GLY A 114 3.67 -1.28 -17.17
C GLY A 114 2.38 -2.08 -17.08
N ASN A 115 1.26 -1.48 -17.50
CA ASN A 115 0.07 -2.18 -17.95
C ASN A 115 0.49 -3.09 -19.13
N THR A 116 0.91 -4.31 -18.86
CA THR A 116 0.71 -5.37 -19.86
C THR A 116 -0.76 -5.76 -19.78
N LEU A 117 -1.54 -5.15 -20.68
CA LEU A 117 -2.86 -5.64 -21.12
C LEU A 117 -2.85 -7.14 -21.36
#